data_AF-A0A2S6HQS8-F1
#
_entry.id   AF-A0A2S6HQS8-F1
#
_cell.length_a   1.000
_cell.length_b   1.000
_cell.length_c   1.000
_cell.angle_alpha   90.00
_cell.angle_beta   90.00
_cell.angle_gamma   90.00
#
_symmetry.space_group_name_H-M   'P 1'
#
loop_
_entity.id
_entity.type
_entity.pdbx_description
1 polymer ?
#
loop_
_entity_poly.entity_id
_entity_poly.type
_entity_poly.pdbx_seq_one_letter_code
_entity_poly.pdbx_strand_id
1 'polypeptide(L)'
;MNDLLNCSTEDTSGLTPIEIALGIDNDGMTTARKLHEFLGMDKSNFSRWAKTNIEENEFYDEDKDWRGFVIMTNGNECRDYKLTTDFAKHLSMSSHSAKGKIARDYFVSVEDGAKKMILQFQDMSPQLQYMIRVEQEQKRQAQELAEVKELAQNSADRVESIREVVALDTTSWREDTRNLINKIAQELGGGQAFQQVRAESYDLLEKRMGVSLKQRLTNKRRRMADEGICKSKRDKLSLVDIIADDKKLIEGYTAIVKEMTIRYGVA
;
A
#
# COMPACT_ATOMS: atom_id res chain seq x y z
N MET A 1 -28.96 -15.40 -26.24
CA MET A 1 -29.05 -15.72 -24.80
C MET A 1 -28.18 -14.69 -24.08
N ASN A 2 -28.71 -14.01 -23.05
CA ASN A 2 -28.03 -12.92 -22.37
C ASN A 2 -26.97 -13.47 -21.41
N ASP A 3 -25.71 -13.56 -21.84
CA ASP A 3 -24.60 -13.99 -21.00
C ASP A 3 -24.36 -13.06 -19.79
N LEU A 4 -24.81 -11.81 -19.85
CA LEU A 4 -24.79 -10.86 -18.72
C LEU A 4 -25.77 -11.23 -17.60
N LEU A 5 -26.79 -12.05 -17.88
CA LEU A 5 -27.74 -12.55 -16.88
C LEU A 5 -27.35 -13.93 -16.32
N ASN A 6 -26.37 -14.62 -16.94
CA ASN A 6 -26.01 -16.00 -16.60
C ASN A 6 -24.55 -16.14 -16.15
N CYS A 7 -23.88 -15.03 -15.80
CA CYS A 7 -22.56 -15.05 -15.18
C CYS A 7 -22.69 -15.66 -13.77
N SER A 8 -22.48 -16.97 -13.71
CA SER A 8 -22.59 -17.77 -12.51
C SER A 8 -21.35 -17.52 -11.64
N THR A 9 -21.51 -16.60 -10.68
CA THR A 9 -21.20 -16.81 -9.26
C THR A 9 -19.92 -17.59 -8.90
N GLU A 10 -18.73 -17.01 -9.08
CA GLU A 10 -17.55 -17.27 -8.21
C GLU A 10 -16.60 -16.06 -8.11
N ASP A 11 -17.05 -14.82 -8.38
CA ASP A 11 -16.20 -13.64 -8.21
C ASP A 11 -16.43 -12.98 -6.84
N THR A 12 -15.41 -13.06 -5.97
CA THR A 12 -15.39 -12.48 -4.61
C THR A 12 -15.09 -10.97 -4.61
N SER A 13 -15.05 -10.34 -5.79
CA SER A 13 -14.61 -8.96 -5.99
C SER A 13 -15.66 -7.90 -5.60
N GLY A 14 -16.90 -8.30 -5.28
CA GLY A 14 -17.99 -7.36 -4.96
C GLY A 14 -18.46 -6.50 -6.15
N LEU A 15 -17.95 -6.78 -7.36
CA LEU A 15 -18.28 -6.05 -8.58
C LEU A 15 -19.60 -6.55 -9.20
N THR A 16 -20.34 -5.63 -9.81
CA THR A 16 -21.54 -5.96 -10.58
C THR A 16 -21.18 -6.69 -11.88
N PRO A 17 -22.10 -7.49 -12.46
CA PRO A 17 -21.86 -8.17 -13.74
C PRO A 17 -21.39 -7.26 -14.88
N ILE A 18 -21.88 -6.01 -14.92
CA ILE A 18 -21.41 -5.03 -15.92
C ILE A 18 -19.99 -4.55 -15.61
N GLU A 19 -19.65 -4.31 -14.35
CA GLU A 19 -18.29 -3.90 -13.96
C GLU A 19 -17.26 -4.99 -14.27
N ILE A 20 -17.63 -6.26 -14.06
CA ILE A 20 -16.80 -7.41 -14.47
C ILE A 20 -16.60 -7.40 -15.99
N ALA A 21 -17.68 -7.24 -16.76
CA ALA A 21 -17.61 -7.19 -18.23
C ALA A 21 -16.77 -6.01 -18.74
N LEU A 22 -16.85 -4.86 -18.08
CA LEU A 22 -16.02 -3.68 -18.37
C LEU A 22 -14.60 -3.81 -17.85
N GLY A 23 -14.31 -4.77 -16.97
CA GLY A 23 -12.98 -4.96 -16.39
C GLY A 23 -12.49 -3.80 -15.57
N ILE A 24 -13.34 -3.33 -14.66
CA ILE A 24 -12.95 -2.32 -13.68
C ILE A 24 -11.78 -2.85 -12.85
N ASP A 25 -10.73 -2.03 -12.70
CA ASP A 25 -9.59 -2.33 -11.84
C ASP A 25 -9.86 -1.94 -10.38
N ASN A 26 -8.89 -2.20 -9.50
CA ASN A 26 -9.00 -1.86 -8.08
C ASN A 26 -9.14 -0.34 -7.83
N ASP A 27 -8.77 0.50 -8.79
CA ASP A 27 -8.90 1.96 -8.71
C ASP A 27 -10.30 2.43 -9.17
N GLY A 28 -11.21 1.50 -9.47
CA GLY A 28 -12.55 1.83 -9.95
C GLY A 28 -12.55 2.37 -11.38
N MET A 29 -11.56 2.00 -12.19
CA MET A 29 -11.35 2.54 -13.53
C MET A 29 -11.31 1.45 -14.60
N THR A 30 -11.70 1.78 -15.83
CA THR A 30 -11.57 0.91 -17.02
C THR A 30 -10.92 1.65 -18.17
N THR A 31 -10.57 0.92 -19.22
CA THR A 31 -9.97 1.45 -20.43
C THR A 31 -11.03 1.64 -21.52
N ALA A 32 -11.00 2.78 -22.20
CA ALA A 32 -11.93 3.11 -23.27
C ALA A 32 -11.97 2.04 -24.38
N ARG A 33 -10.83 1.43 -24.73
CA ARG A 33 -10.81 0.28 -25.66
C ARG A 33 -11.59 -0.92 -25.17
N LYS A 34 -11.52 -1.24 -23.88
CA LYS A 34 -12.25 -2.37 -23.29
C LYS A 34 -13.76 -2.12 -23.31
N LEU A 35 -14.17 -0.89 -22.99
CA LEU A 35 -15.56 -0.45 -23.16
C LEU A 35 -16.00 -0.52 -24.63
N HIS A 36 -15.20 -0.02 -25.55
CA HIS A 36 -15.53 -0.02 -26.98
C HIS A 36 -15.66 -1.45 -27.55
N GLU A 37 -14.78 -2.37 -27.12
CA GLU A 37 -14.88 -3.80 -27.42
C GLU A 37 -16.12 -4.44 -26.78
N PHE A 38 -16.41 -4.10 -25.52
CA PHE A 38 -17.65 -4.50 -24.86
C PHE A 38 -18.86 -4.03 -25.66
N LEU A 39 -18.87 -2.83 -26.23
CA LEU A 39 -19.99 -2.33 -27.03
C LEU A 39 -20.16 -3.05 -28.38
N GLY A 40 -19.19 -3.87 -28.80
CA GLY A 40 -19.20 -4.60 -30.07
C GLY A 40 -18.99 -3.69 -31.28
N MET A 41 -18.32 -2.55 -31.09
CA MET A 41 -18.04 -1.58 -32.14
C MET A 41 -16.77 -1.94 -32.92
N ASP A 42 -16.67 -1.47 -34.17
CA ASP A 42 -15.53 -1.75 -35.05
C ASP A 42 -14.24 -1.08 -34.55
N LYS A 43 -13.18 -1.87 -34.33
CA LYS A 43 -11.89 -1.41 -33.77
C LYS A 43 -11.26 -0.24 -34.55
N SER A 44 -11.51 -0.13 -35.85
CA SER A 44 -10.99 0.95 -36.70
C SER A 44 -11.63 2.32 -36.39
N ASN A 45 -12.86 2.33 -35.84
CA ASN A 45 -13.58 3.56 -35.52
C ASN A 45 -13.28 4.10 -34.11
N PHE A 46 -12.40 3.43 -33.35
CA PHE A 46 -12.11 3.79 -31.96
C PHE A 46 -11.69 5.26 -31.80
N SER A 47 -10.75 5.75 -32.61
CA SER A 47 -10.23 7.12 -32.46
C SER A 47 -11.32 8.18 -32.69
N ARG A 48 -12.23 7.95 -33.64
CA ARG A 48 -13.35 8.84 -33.92
C ARG A 48 -14.38 8.77 -32.81
N TRP A 49 -14.69 7.57 -32.33
CA TRP A 49 -15.62 7.35 -31.23
C TRP A 49 -15.12 8.01 -29.95
N ALA A 50 -13.84 7.82 -29.60
CA ALA A 50 -13.24 8.37 -28.40
C ALA A 50 -13.26 9.91 -28.41
N LYS A 51 -12.93 10.53 -29.54
CA LYS A 51 -13.03 11.99 -29.67
C LYS A 51 -14.43 12.50 -29.35
N THR A 52 -15.46 11.93 -29.98
CA THR A 52 -16.85 12.41 -29.80
C THR A 52 -17.45 12.05 -28.45
N ASN A 53 -17.11 10.89 -27.87
CA ASN A 53 -17.77 10.41 -26.65
C ASN A 53 -16.99 10.70 -25.37
N ILE A 54 -15.67 10.91 -25.46
CA ILE A 54 -14.77 11.15 -24.33
C ILE A 54 -14.28 12.59 -24.34
N GLU A 55 -13.57 13.02 -25.40
CA GLU A 55 -12.95 14.36 -25.42
C GLU A 55 -13.98 15.50 -25.57
N GLU A 56 -15.01 15.29 -26.38
CA GLU A 56 -16.07 16.29 -26.63
C GLU A 56 -17.26 16.15 -25.66
N ASN A 57 -17.11 15.35 -24.58
CA ASN A 57 -18.19 15.14 -23.62
C ASN A 57 -18.35 16.33 -22.67
N GLU A 58 -19.56 16.90 -22.60
CA GLU A 58 -19.83 18.08 -21.75
C GLU A 58 -20.06 17.75 -20.26
N PHE A 59 -20.22 16.47 -19.91
CA PHE A 59 -20.59 16.05 -18.55
C PHE A 59 -19.42 15.49 -17.73
N TYR A 60 -18.28 15.20 -18.37
CA TYR A 60 -17.16 14.50 -17.76
C TYR A 60 -15.84 15.19 -18.10
N ASP A 61 -15.03 15.50 -17.08
CA ASP A 61 -13.82 16.32 -17.22
C ASP A 61 -12.55 15.46 -17.33
N GLU A 62 -11.59 15.94 -18.13
CA GLU A 62 -10.21 15.41 -18.12
C GLU A 62 -9.58 15.63 -16.72
N ASP A 63 -8.75 14.68 -16.29
CA ASP A 63 -8.10 14.59 -14.97
C ASP A 63 -9.02 14.32 -13.76
N LYS A 64 -10.35 14.34 -13.94
CA LYS A 64 -11.31 13.87 -12.91
C LYS A 64 -11.91 12.53 -13.28
N ASP A 65 -12.53 12.48 -14.46
CA ASP A 65 -13.35 11.34 -14.88
C ASP A 65 -12.65 10.49 -15.94
N TRP A 66 -11.73 11.11 -16.69
CA TRP A 66 -10.92 10.40 -17.65
C TRP A 66 -9.53 10.99 -17.79
N ARG A 67 -8.58 10.15 -18.24
CA ARG A 67 -7.21 10.56 -18.53
C ARG A 67 -6.70 9.84 -19.78
N GLY A 68 -6.17 10.61 -20.73
CA GLY A 68 -5.54 10.07 -21.93
C GLY A 68 -4.16 9.47 -21.62
N PHE A 69 -3.83 8.37 -22.28
CA PHE A 69 -2.48 7.81 -22.27
C PHE A 69 -2.13 7.22 -23.64
N VAL A 70 -0.84 7.08 -23.92
CA VAL A 70 -0.34 6.54 -25.19
C VAL A 70 0.10 5.10 -24.98
N ILE A 71 -0.36 4.22 -25.87
CA ILE A 71 0.05 2.83 -25.97
C ILE A 71 0.82 2.62 -27.28
N MET A 72 1.86 1.80 -27.24
CA MET A 72 2.59 1.38 -28.44
C MET A 72 1.92 0.13 -29.00
N THR A 73 1.31 0.22 -30.18
CA THR A 73 0.72 -0.93 -30.88
C THR A 73 1.37 -1.08 -32.25
N ASN A 74 1.98 -2.24 -32.52
CA ASN A 74 2.68 -2.52 -33.77
C ASN A 74 3.74 -1.46 -34.15
N GLY A 75 4.43 -0.89 -33.15
CA GLY A 75 5.44 0.15 -33.34
C GLY A 75 4.89 1.56 -33.57
N ASN A 76 3.56 1.73 -33.54
CA ASN A 76 2.91 3.04 -33.67
C ASN A 76 2.34 3.50 -32.33
N GLU A 77 2.47 4.81 -32.06
CA GLU A 77 1.81 5.46 -30.94
C GLU A 77 0.29 5.54 -31.18
N CYS A 78 -0.47 4.96 -30.27
CA CYS A 78 -1.92 4.92 -30.29
C CYS A 78 -2.45 5.53 -28.98
N ARG A 79 -3.41 6.46 -29.05
CA ARG A 79 -4.06 6.98 -27.85
C ARG A 79 -5.09 5.99 -27.31
N ASP A 80 -5.21 5.95 -25.98
CA ASP A 80 -6.26 5.29 -25.24
C ASP A 80 -6.61 6.15 -24.02
N TYR A 81 -7.71 5.82 -23.34
CA TYR A 81 -8.21 6.63 -22.23
C TYR A 81 -8.56 5.72 -21.08
N LYS A 82 -8.20 6.15 -19.88
CA LYS A 82 -8.68 5.53 -18.65
C LYS A 82 -9.91 6.30 -18.20
N LEU A 83 -10.99 5.61 -17.91
CA LEU A 83 -12.32 6.14 -17.56
C LEU A 83 -12.73 5.68 -16.17
N THR A 84 -13.38 6.55 -15.40
CA THR A 84 -14.05 6.15 -14.16
C THR A 84 -15.18 5.15 -14.45
N THR A 85 -15.52 4.35 -13.44
CA THR A 85 -16.63 3.40 -13.53
C THR A 85 -17.95 4.09 -13.87
N ASP A 86 -18.22 5.26 -13.26
CA ASP A 86 -19.43 6.04 -13.56
C ASP A 86 -19.48 6.46 -15.03
N PHE A 87 -18.38 7.02 -15.54
CA PHE A 87 -18.32 7.46 -16.93
C PHE A 87 -18.48 6.30 -17.91
N ALA A 88 -17.84 5.16 -17.65
CA ALA A 88 -17.97 3.97 -18.49
C ALA A 88 -19.40 3.40 -18.50
N LYS A 89 -20.11 3.45 -17.36
CA LYS A 89 -21.53 3.07 -17.27
C LYS A 89 -22.40 4.04 -18.08
N HIS A 90 -22.17 5.35 -17.96
CA HIS A 90 -22.87 6.37 -18.74
C HIS A 90 -22.73 6.15 -20.25
N LEU A 91 -21.50 5.91 -20.73
CA LEU A 91 -21.23 5.62 -22.14
C LEU A 91 -21.88 4.31 -22.60
N SER A 92 -21.90 3.30 -21.73
CA SER A 92 -22.57 2.02 -22.01
C SER A 92 -24.07 2.22 -22.23
N MET A 93 -24.71 3.07 -21.41
CA MET A 93 -26.14 3.37 -21.51
C MET A 93 -26.49 4.29 -22.69
N SER A 94 -25.60 5.23 -23.02
CA SER A 94 -25.79 6.17 -24.14
C SER A 94 -25.61 5.51 -25.52
N SER A 95 -24.86 4.40 -25.57
CA SER A 95 -24.64 3.65 -26.80
C SER A 95 -25.94 3.07 -27.39
N HIS A 96 -26.07 3.17 -28.70
CA HIS A 96 -27.17 2.56 -29.47
C HIS A 96 -26.86 1.13 -29.93
N SER A 97 -25.77 0.52 -29.45
CA SER A 97 -25.42 -0.86 -29.80
C SER A 97 -26.29 -1.89 -29.06
N ALA A 98 -26.32 -3.13 -29.55
CA ALA A 98 -27.03 -4.23 -28.89
C ALA A 98 -26.52 -4.45 -27.45
N LYS A 99 -25.21 -4.36 -27.24
CA LYS A 99 -24.58 -4.43 -25.90
C LYS A 99 -25.00 -3.25 -25.02
N GLY A 100 -25.11 -2.04 -25.59
CA GLY A 100 -25.65 -0.87 -24.88
C GLY A 100 -27.11 -1.03 -24.46
N LYS A 101 -27.94 -1.68 -25.30
CA LYS A 101 -29.30 -2.06 -24.90
C LYS A 101 -29.29 -3.04 -23.71
N ILE A 102 -28.45 -4.06 -23.73
CA ILE A 102 -28.37 -5.01 -22.61
C ILE A 102 -27.91 -4.32 -21.32
N ALA A 103 -26.95 -3.40 -21.41
CA ALA A 103 -26.52 -2.60 -20.27
C ALA A 103 -27.69 -1.78 -19.69
N ARG A 104 -28.46 -1.08 -20.52
CA ARG A 104 -29.66 -0.35 -20.09
C ARG A 104 -30.71 -1.26 -19.45
N ASP A 105 -31.03 -2.38 -20.10
CA ASP A 105 -32.02 -3.34 -19.60
C ASP A 105 -31.60 -3.88 -18.20
N TYR A 106 -30.30 -4.12 -18.00
CA TYR A 106 -29.76 -4.49 -16.69
C TYR A 106 -29.98 -3.40 -15.65
N PHE A 107 -29.60 -2.14 -15.92
CA PHE A 107 -29.76 -1.05 -14.95
C PHE A 107 -31.24 -0.79 -14.60
N VAL A 108 -32.13 -0.86 -15.59
CA VAL A 108 -33.58 -0.78 -15.37
C VAL A 108 -34.04 -1.93 -14.47
N SER A 109 -33.58 -3.16 -14.71
CA SER A 109 -33.95 -4.31 -13.88
C SER A 109 -33.46 -4.19 -12.42
N VAL A 110 -32.29 -3.59 -12.21
CA VAL A 110 -31.74 -3.32 -10.87
C VAL A 110 -32.59 -2.29 -10.14
N GLU A 111 -32.99 -1.22 -10.83
CA GLU A 111 -33.84 -0.16 -10.28
C GLU A 111 -35.24 -0.68 -9.93
N ASP A 112 -35.86 -1.45 -10.83
CA ASP A 112 -37.13 -2.14 -10.58
C ASP A 112 -37.03 -3.14 -9.42
N GLY A 113 -35.91 -3.84 -9.31
CA GLY A 113 -35.60 -4.74 -8.19
C GLY A 113 -35.54 -3.98 -6.86
N ALA A 114 -34.79 -2.88 -6.82
CA ALA A 114 -34.66 -2.03 -5.64
C ALA A 114 -36.02 -1.45 -5.20
N LYS A 115 -36.81 -0.94 -6.15
CA LYS A 115 -38.19 -0.49 -5.91
C LYS A 115 -39.04 -1.58 -5.27
N LYS A 116 -39.02 -2.80 -5.83
CA LYS A 116 -39.78 -3.93 -5.28
C LYS A 116 -39.36 -4.26 -3.86
N MET A 117 -38.06 -4.28 -3.57
CA MET A 117 -37.56 -4.55 -2.22
C MET A 117 -37.99 -3.48 -1.21
N ILE A 118 -37.96 -2.21 -1.60
CA ILE A 118 -38.41 -1.10 -0.75
C ILE A 118 -39.91 -1.20 -0.47
N LEU A 119 -40.74 -1.46 -1.49
CA LEU A 119 -42.18 -1.63 -1.33
C LEU A 119 -42.50 -2.84 -0.45
N GLN A 120 -41.86 -3.97 -0.70
CA GLN A 120 -41.99 -5.16 0.15
C GLN A 120 -41.62 -4.87 1.59
N PHE A 121 -40.55 -4.11 1.83
CA PHE A 121 -40.15 -3.71 3.18
C PHE A 121 -41.20 -2.81 3.86
N GLN A 122 -41.80 -1.88 3.12
CA GLN A 122 -42.86 -1.00 3.63
C GLN A 122 -44.15 -1.77 3.95
N ASP A 123 -44.50 -2.77 3.15
CA ASP A 123 -45.69 -3.61 3.34
C ASP A 123 -45.53 -4.62 4.50
N MET A 124 -44.31 -4.82 5.01
CA MET A 124 -44.03 -5.74 6.12
C MET A 124 -44.54 -5.20 7.46
N SER A 125 -44.87 -6.11 8.38
CA SER A 125 -45.31 -5.71 9.72
C SER A 125 -44.25 -4.87 10.45
N PRO A 126 -44.64 -3.89 11.29
CA PRO A 126 -43.69 -3.06 12.03
C PRO A 126 -42.68 -3.86 12.86
N GLN A 127 -43.10 -5.02 13.40
CA GLN A 127 -42.24 -5.90 14.18
C GLN A 127 -41.13 -6.52 13.32
N LEU A 128 -41.45 -6.93 12.10
CA LEU A 128 -40.48 -7.55 11.19
C LEU A 128 -39.53 -6.51 10.58
N GLN A 129 -40.02 -5.31 10.29
CA GLN A 129 -39.16 -4.17 9.90
C GLN A 129 -38.13 -3.83 10.98
N TYR A 130 -38.55 -3.83 12.25
CA TYR A 130 -37.64 -3.61 13.37
C TYR A 130 -36.58 -4.71 13.47
N MET A 131 -36.99 -5.98 13.35
CA MET A 131 -36.07 -7.12 13.38
C MET A 131 -34.98 -7.01 12.31
N ILE A 132 -35.35 -6.68 11.07
CA ILE A 132 -34.39 -6.50 9.97
C ILE A 132 -33.37 -5.39 10.29
N ARG A 133 -33.82 -4.26 10.86
CA ARG A 133 -32.93 -3.17 11.24
C ARG A 133 -31.94 -3.58 12.34
N VAL A 134 -32.43 -4.31 13.35
CA VAL A 134 -31.57 -4.81 14.44
C VAL A 134 -30.53 -5.79 13.90
N GLU A 135 -30.94 -6.70 13.03
CA GLU A 135 -30.02 -7.67 12.39
C GLU A 135 -28.95 -6.95 11.54
N GLN A 136 -29.35 -5.94 10.76
CA GLN A 136 -28.42 -5.12 9.97
C GLN A 136 -27.42 -4.38 10.88
N GLU A 137 -27.88 -3.81 11.98
CA GLU A 137 -27.04 -3.13 12.96
C GLU A 137 -26.07 -4.10 13.64
N GLN A 138 -26.53 -5.31 14.01
CA GLN A 138 -25.65 -6.35 14.56
C GLN A 138 -24.56 -6.77 13.58
N LYS A 139 -24.90 -6.92 12.29
CA LYS A 139 -23.90 -7.23 11.25
C LYS A 139 -22.86 -6.12 11.11
N ARG A 140 -23.30 -4.86 11.12
CA ARG A 140 -22.41 -3.70 11.07
C ARG A 140 -21.46 -3.68 12.27
N GLN A 141 -22.00 -3.86 13.48
CA GLN A 141 -21.20 -3.93 14.70
C GLN A 141 -20.22 -5.11 14.68
N ALA A 142 -20.61 -6.26 14.15
CA ALA A 142 -19.72 -7.42 14.01
C ALA A 142 -18.56 -7.15 13.05
N GLN A 143 -18.78 -6.41 11.96
CA GLN A 143 -17.73 -5.98 11.03
C GLN A 143 -16.76 -5.00 11.69
N GLU A 144 -17.29 -3.97 12.37
CA GLU A 144 -16.47 -3.00 13.10
C GLU A 144 -15.64 -3.69 14.20
N LEU A 145 -16.21 -4.66 14.92
CA LEU A 145 -15.49 -5.46 15.91
C LEU A 145 -14.37 -6.31 15.29
N ALA A 146 -14.59 -6.84 14.08
CA ALA A 146 -13.56 -7.62 13.38
C ALA A 146 -12.37 -6.73 12.99
N GLU A 147 -12.63 -5.54 12.42
CA GLU A 147 -11.59 -4.57 12.07
C GLU A 147 -10.81 -4.09 13.30
N VAL A 148 -11.51 -3.79 14.40
CA VAL A 148 -10.88 -3.39 15.67
C VAL A 148 -10.01 -4.51 16.23
N LYS A 149 -10.44 -5.77 16.14
CA LYS A 149 -9.67 -6.92 16.60
C LYS A 149 -8.39 -7.11 15.79
N GLU A 150 -8.46 -7.00 14.47
CA GLU A 150 -7.30 -7.06 13.58
C GLU A 150 -6.30 -5.94 13.89
N LEU A 151 -6.79 -4.70 14.06
CA LEU A 151 -5.94 -3.58 14.47
C LEU A 151 -5.31 -3.81 15.85
N ALA A 152 -6.08 -4.34 16.80
CA ALA A 152 -5.59 -4.66 18.14
C ALA A 152 -4.50 -5.74 18.09
N GLN A 153 -4.66 -6.79 17.28
CA GLN A 153 -3.66 -7.83 17.07
C GLN A 153 -2.37 -7.25 16.46
N ASN A 154 -2.47 -6.49 15.37
CA ASN A 154 -1.33 -5.80 14.77
C ASN A 154 -0.61 -4.88 15.77
N SER A 155 -1.37 -4.19 16.64
CA SER A 155 -0.80 -3.36 17.69
C SER A 155 -0.10 -4.18 18.77
N ALA A 156 -0.65 -5.34 19.13
CA ALA A 156 -0.06 -6.25 20.11
C ALA A 156 1.27 -6.84 19.60
N ASP A 157 1.32 -7.25 18.33
CA ASP A 157 2.52 -7.80 17.69
C ASP A 157 3.66 -6.77 17.62
N ARG A 158 3.33 -5.50 17.35
CA ARG A 158 4.29 -4.38 17.42
C ARG A 158 4.78 -4.16 18.86
N VAL A 159 3.88 -4.19 19.84
CA VAL A 159 4.28 -4.02 21.25
C VAL A 159 5.21 -5.15 21.70
N GLU A 160 4.95 -6.40 21.31
CA GLU A 160 5.84 -7.52 21.66
C GLU A 160 7.20 -7.39 20.96
N SER A 161 7.23 -6.98 19.69
CA SER A 161 8.47 -6.71 18.95
C SER A 161 9.31 -5.60 19.60
N ILE A 162 8.68 -4.51 20.07
CA ILE A 162 9.35 -3.46 20.87
C ILE A 162 9.90 -4.03 22.17
N ARG A 163 9.12 -4.86 22.86
CA ARG A 163 9.53 -5.50 24.13
C ARG A 163 10.79 -6.34 23.94
N GLU A 164 10.87 -7.12 22.87
CA GLU A 164 12.07 -7.92 22.55
C GLU A 164 13.32 -7.04 22.39
N VAL A 165 13.20 -5.91 21.68
CA VAL A 165 14.33 -4.97 21.47
C VAL A 165 14.76 -4.31 22.79
N VAL A 166 13.81 -3.92 23.64
CA VAL A 166 14.11 -3.31 24.94
C VAL A 166 14.76 -4.31 25.88
N ALA A 167 14.33 -5.58 25.87
CA ALA A 167 14.83 -6.65 26.71
C ALA A 167 16.24 -7.17 26.36
N LEU A 168 16.85 -6.72 25.24
CA LEU A 168 18.21 -7.14 24.86
C LEU A 168 19.25 -6.77 25.94
N ASP A 169 19.99 -7.77 26.41
CA ASP A 169 21.05 -7.63 27.41
C ASP A 169 22.34 -6.99 26.85
N THR A 170 23.18 -6.44 27.73
CA THR A 170 24.44 -5.79 27.33
C THR A 170 25.60 -6.76 27.06
N THR A 171 25.43 -8.06 27.27
CA THR A 171 26.52 -9.07 27.19
C THR A 171 26.98 -9.32 25.75
N SER A 172 26.07 -9.41 24.79
CA SER A 172 26.30 -9.64 23.35
C SER A 172 26.08 -8.40 22.49
N TRP A 173 26.20 -7.20 23.08
CA TRP A 173 25.79 -5.94 22.46
C TRP A 173 26.33 -5.67 21.04
N ARG A 174 27.50 -6.20 20.68
CA ARG A 174 28.10 -6.04 19.34
C ARG A 174 27.29 -6.75 18.26
N GLU A 175 26.82 -7.96 18.54
CA GLU A 175 26.02 -8.76 17.61
C GLU A 175 24.60 -8.22 17.57
N ASP A 176 24.03 -7.92 18.73
CA ASP A 176 22.67 -7.41 18.86
C ASP A 176 22.50 -6.05 18.13
N THR A 177 23.41 -5.10 18.37
CA THR A 177 23.36 -3.80 17.68
C THR A 177 23.59 -3.94 16.17
N ARG A 178 24.44 -4.87 15.74
CA ARG A 178 24.64 -5.14 14.30
C ARG A 178 23.39 -5.72 13.67
N ASN A 179 22.72 -6.65 14.34
CA ASN A 179 21.48 -7.27 13.87
C ASN A 179 20.35 -6.25 13.79
N LEU A 180 20.20 -5.38 14.79
CA LEU A 180 19.22 -4.30 14.78
C LEU A 180 19.46 -3.31 13.64
N ILE A 181 20.70 -2.88 13.43
CA ILE A 181 21.05 -1.98 12.30
C ILE A 181 20.79 -2.67 10.96
N ASN A 182 21.06 -3.97 10.84
CA ASN A 182 20.74 -4.74 9.64
C ASN A 182 19.24 -4.80 9.38
N LYS A 183 18.41 -5.04 10.41
CA LYS A 183 16.95 -5.03 10.27
C LYS A 183 16.43 -3.66 9.81
N ILE A 184 16.94 -2.57 10.39
CA ILE A 184 16.62 -1.20 9.95
C ILE A 184 17.01 -0.99 8.48
N ALA A 185 18.21 -1.44 8.10
CA ALA A 185 18.69 -1.30 6.72
C ALA A 185 17.87 -2.12 5.70
N GLN A 186 17.28 -3.24 6.12
CA GLN A 186 16.40 -4.05 5.28
C GLN A 186 15.09 -3.32 4.98
N GLU A 187 14.45 -2.72 6.00
CA GLU A 187 13.23 -1.91 5.83
C GLU A 187 13.44 -0.68 4.92
N LEU A 188 14.63 -0.08 4.95
CA LEU A 188 15.00 1.07 4.10
C LEU A 188 15.36 0.70 2.65
N GLY A 189 15.25 -0.57 2.25
CA GLY A 189 15.47 -1.02 0.86
C GLY A 189 16.85 -1.58 0.54
N GLY A 190 17.66 -1.90 1.56
CA GLY A 190 18.96 -2.57 1.40
C GLY A 190 20.06 -1.73 0.73
N GLY A 191 21.27 -2.29 0.63
CA GLY A 191 22.43 -1.61 0.01
C GLY A 191 23.12 -0.58 0.91
N GLN A 192 23.17 0.68 0.51
CA GLN A 192 23.88 1.76 1.24
C GLN A 192 23.17 2.17 2.55
N ALA A 193 21.91 1.79 2.74
CA ALA A 193 21.12 2.11 3.93
C ALA A 193 21.82 1.66 5.22
N PHE A 194 22.46 0.48 5.22
CA PHE A 194 23.20 0.00 6.40
C PHE A 194 24.32 0.96 6.81
N GLN A 195 25.07 1.47 5.82
CA GLN A 195 26.20 2.35 6.08
C GLN A 195 25.73 3.73 6.54
N GLN A 196 24.58 4.20 6.05
CA GLN A 196 23.93 5.44 6.47
C GLN A 196 23.42 5.34 7.91
N VAL A 197 22.61 4.33 8.23
CA VAL A 197 22.07 4.09 9.59
C VAL A 197 23.21 3.90 10.60
N ARG A 198 24.27 3.20 10.20
CA ARG A 198 25.46 3.02 11.04
C ARG A 198 26.27 4.30 11.24
N ALA A 199 26.34 5.19 10.23
CA ALA A 199 26.98 6.48 10.40
C ALA A 199 26.15 7.38 11.34
N GLU A 200 24.83 7.40 11.15
CA GLU A 200 23.90 8.12 12.01
C GLU A 200 23.98 7.66 13.47
N SER A 201 24.09 6.35 13.72
CA SER A 201 24.20 5.83 15.08
C SER A 201 25.46 6.31 15.80
N TYR A 202 26.59 6.45 15.08
CA TYR A 202 27.80 7.05 15.64
C TYR A 202 27.65 8.55 15.87
N ASP A 203 27.05 9.29 14.93
CA ASP A 203 26.84 10.73 15.08
C ASP A 203 25.92 11.07 16.26
N LEU A 204 24.87 10.26 16.48
CA LEU A 204 23.99 10.38 17.64
C LEU A 204 24.74 10.07 18.94
N LEU A 205 25.64 9.08 18.94
CA LEU A 205 26.46 8.76 20.09
C LEU A 205 27.43 9.90 20.44
N GLU A 206 28.10 10.46 19.44
CA GLU A 206 29.01 11.58 19.62
C GLU A 206 28.27 12.81 20.19
N LYS A 207 27.07 13.11 19.68
CA LYS A 207 26.21 14.20 20.18
C LYS A 207 25.74 13.98 21.61
N ARG A 208 25.24 12.77 21.93
CA ARG A 208 24.67 12.46 23.25
C ARG A 208 25.73 12.40 24.35
N MET A 209 26.89 11.82 24.05
CA MET A 209 27.97 11.63 25.02
C MET A 209 28.99 12.78 25.03
N GLY A 210 28.95 13.68 24.03
CA GLY A 210 29.90 14.79 23.90
C GLY A 210 31.33 14.31 23.61
N VAL A 211 31.48 13.21 22.87
CA VAL A 211 32.77 12.54 22.63
C VAL A 211 33.03 12.43 21.14
N SER A 212 34.27 12.65 20.70
CA SER A 212 34.70 12.31 19.33
C SER A 212 35.34 10.92 19.28
N LEU A 213 34.67 9.97 18.61
CA LEU A 213 35.17 8.61 18.41
C LEU A 213 36.37 8.59 17.46
N LYS A 214 36.36 9.45 16.43
CA LYS A 214 37.47 9.60 15.47
C LYS A 214 38.77 10.03 16.15
N GLN A 215 38.68 10.98 17.10
CA GLN A 215 39.84 11.40 17.88
C GLN A 215 40.32 10.28 18.80
N ARG A 216 39.41 9.60 19.52
CA ARG A 216 39.76 8.46 20.38
C ARG A 216 40.42 7.32 19.61
N LEU A 217 39.95 7.02 18.39
CA LEU A 217 40.56 6.03 17.49
C LEU A 217 42.00 6.39 17.13
N THR A 218 42.21 7.65 16.73
CA THR A 218 43.55 8.17 16.40
C THR A 218 44.49 8.09 17.61
N ASN A 219 44.02 8.49 18.79
CA ASN A 219 44.80 8.44 20.03
C ASN A 219 45.11 7.01 20.45
N LYS A 220 44.19 6.05 20.28
CA LYS A 220 44.46 4.62 20.52
C LYS A 220 45.51 4.09 19.55
N ARG A 221 45.41 4.41 18.25
CA ARG A 221 46.41 4.04 17.23
C ARG A 221 47.80 4.59 17.52
N ARG A 222 47.90 5.79 18.07
CA ARG A 222 49.17 6.39 18.53
C ARG A 222 49.75 5.63 19.73
N ARG A 223 48.95 5.41 20.79
CA ARG A 223 49.38 4.61 21.96
C ARG A 223 49.91 3.23 21.58
N MET A 224 49.20 2.52 20.71
CA MET A 224 49.66 1.22 20.21
C MET A 224 50.94 1.30 19.36
N ALA A 225 51.22 2.44 18.72
CA ALA A 225 52.47 2.66 18.00
C ALA A 225 53.64 2.78 18.99
N ASP A 226 53.41 3.54 20.08
CA ASP A 226 54.37 3.76 21.15
C ASP A 226 54.65 2.45 21.92
N GLU A 227 53.65 1.58 22.05
CA GLU A 227 53.76 0.22 22.59
C GLU A 227 54.44 -0.78 21.62
N GLY A 228 54.83 -0.35 20.42
CA GLY A 228 55.55 -1.18 19.45
C GLY A 228 54.68 -2.15 18.62
N ILE A 229 53.36 -1.95 18.57
CA ILE A 229 52.45 -2.81 17.79
C ILE A 229 52.58 -2.53 16.28
N CYS A 230 52.62 -3.61 15.49
CA CYS A 230 52.73 -3.53 14.03
C CYS A 230 51.58 -2.74 13.39
N LYS A 231 51.88 -2.06 12.27
CA LYS A 231 50.94 -1.18 11.57
C LYS A 231 49.63 -1.89 11.17
N SER A 232 49.74 -3.14 10.70
CA SER A 232 48.58 -3.92 10.27
C SER A 232 47.56 -4.18 11.38
N LYS A 233 48.00 -4.38 12.63
CA LYS A 233 47.09 -4.56 13.77
C LYS A 233 46.44 -3.24 14.18
N ARG A 234 47.13 -2.11 14.04
CA ARG A 234 46.60 -0.76 14.32
C ARG A 234 45.54 -0.33 13.30
N ASP A 235 45.76 -0.64 12.03
CA ASP A 235 44.84 -0.26 10.94
C ASP A 235 43.51 -1.02 11.00
N LYS A 236 43.51 -2.24 11.58
CA LYS A 236 42.29 -3.05 11.79
C LYS A 236 41.35 -2.51 12.87
N LEU A 237 41.77 -1.54 13.71
CA LEU A 237 40.85 -0.99 14.70
C LEU A 237 39.71 -0.21 14.06
N SER A 238 38.50 -0.52 14.52
CA SER A 238 37.26 0.14 14.15
C SER A 238 36.74 1.05 15.27
N LEU A 239 35.74 1.88 14.95
CA LEU A 239 35.03 2.69 15.94
C LEU A 239 34.33 1.84 17.01
N VAL A 240 33.87 0.63 16.65
CA VAL A 240 33.23 -0.30 17.60
C VAL A 240 34.24 -0.76 18.66
N ASP A 241 35.52 -0.88 18.29
CA ASP A 241 36.58 -1.27 19.23
C ASP A 241 37.00 -0.15 20.17
N ILE A 242 36.65 1.10 19.84
CA ILE A 242 36.78 2.25 20.74
C ILE A 242 35.61 2.31 21.71
N ILE A 243 34.40 2.04 21.21
CA ILE A 243 33.19 1.95 22.05
C ILE A 243 33.35 0.84 23.09
N ALA A 244 33.95 -0.30 22.71
CA ALA A 244 34.15 -1.43 23.60
C ALA A 244 35.15 -1.20 24.74
N ASP A 245 36.01 -0.19 24.66
CA ASP A 245 36.95 0.11 25.73
C ASP A 245 36.27 0.80 26.93
N ASP A 246 35.07 1.37 26.75
CA ASP A 246 34.41 2.23 27.72
C ASP A 246 32.98 1.75 27.98
N LYS A 247 32.70 1.28 29.20
CA LYS A 247 31.37 0.77 29.60
C LYS A 247 30.26 1.81 29.36
N LYS A 248 30.54 3.10 29.55
CA LYS A 248 29.55 4.17 29.31
C LYS A 248 29.24 4.32 27.83
N LEU A 249 30.22 4.13 26.95
CA LEU A 249 29.99 4.16 25.50
C LEU A 249 29.21 2.93 25.04
N ILE A 250 29.40 1.76 25.65
CA ILE A 250 28.61 0.55 25.36
C ILE A 250 27.14 0.78 25.70
N GLU A 251 26.84 1.24 26.92
CA GLU A 251 25.47 1.54 27.36
C GLU A 251 24.83 2.66 26.51
N GLY A 252 25.59 3.73 26.23
CA GLY A 252 25.12 4.82 25.37
C GLY A 252 24.82 4.37 23.94
N TYR A 253 25.69 3.55 23.34
CA TYR A 253 25.52 3.06 21.97
C TYR A 253 24.35 2.09 21.85
N THR A 254 24.21 1.16 22.81
CA THR A 254 23.07 0.23 22.84
C THR A 254 21.74 0.95 22.99
N ALA A 255 21.65 1.94 23.87
CA ALA A 255 20.45 2.76 24.03
C ALA A 255 20.07 3.48 22.73
N ILE A 256 21.04 4.10 22.06
CA ILE A 256 20.80 4.81 20.79
C ILE A 256 20.33 3.86 19.70
N VAL A 257 20.96 2.69 19.56
CA VAL A 257 20.54 1.72 18.54
C VAL A 257 19.13 1.20 18.82
N LYS A 258 18.77 0.94 20.09
CA LYS A 258 17.39 0.58 20.49
C LYS A 258 16.39 1.69 20.14
N GLU A 259 16.70 2.94 20.46
CA GLU A 259 15.87 4.11 20.12
C GLU A 259 15.70 4.26 18.59
N MET A 260 16.77 4.04 17.83
CA MET A 260 16.71 4.06 16.36
C MET A 260 15.80 2.96 15.82
N THR A 261 15.88 1.73 16.34
CA THR A 261 15.01 0.64 15.90
C THR A 261 13.53 1.00 16.06
N ILE A 262 13.16 1.61 17.19
CA ILE A 262 11.79 2.08 17.44
C ILE A 262 11.42 3.22 16.48
N ARG A 263 12.31 4.19 16.27
CA ARG A 263 12.05 5.34 15.37
C ARG A 263 11.78 4.89 13.93
N TYR A 264 12.48 3.87 13.44
CA TYR A 264 12.31 3.36 12.08
C TYR A 264 11.16 2.35 11.95
N GLY A 265 10.41 2.05 13.02
CA GLY A 265 9.26 1.14 12.98
C GLY A 265 9.63 -0.32 12.68
N VAL A 266 10.87 -0.70 12.96
CA VAL A 266 11.42 -2.05 12.75
C VAL A 266 11.06 -2.98 13.93
N ALA A 267 10.52 -2.39 15.00
CA ALA A 267 9.95 -3.05 16.17
C ALA A 267 8.50 -2.59 16.33
#